data_AF-A0A8K0EAN3-F1
#
_entry.id   AF-A0A8K0EAN3-F1
#
_cell.length_a   1.000
_cell.length_b   1.000
_cell.length_c   1.000
_cell.angle_alpha   90.00
_cell.angle_beta   90.00
_cell.angle_gamma   90.00
#
_symmetry.space_group_name_H-M   'P 1'
#
loop_
_entity.id
_entity.type
_entity.pdbx_description
1 polymer ?
#
loop_
_entity_poly.entity_id
_entity_poly.type
_entity_poly.pdbx_seq_one_letter_code
_entity_poly.pdbx_strand_id
1 'polypeptide(L)'
;MSESNCQDTLVSLEDKIKRHEDNLKFLTTQANKLDESILDLQVSLGKYHSTNESGTAKENGASNSEEETMEQILQQEKTAAGVLCWLNSQHASQTLDLGLAKDVLGIVANLARVDDDNLSQLLSEYLGLKTMVAIVCRTYEGVEALEKHDGKGSIDSSSGLHGLGSSFGKSITGRFVVICLEDLRPYVGGFIGDDPQKKLALPKPKLPNGECPSGFLDYAVNMVNLESRNLSYLTSSGYGLRETLFFSLFSRLQIYKTRHEMLLALPCIQDGAVSLDGGMIKKFGLFSLGSGKGIEVKFPVISGESNVPENYIKTEDTIRMLKWERTNITEDMRREQELLDSAKANCKEQA
;
A
#
# COMPACT_ATOMS: atom_id res chain seq x y z
N MET A 1 45.52 -42.23 10.01
CA MET A 1 44.31 -41.97 9.19
C MET A 1 43.57 -40.69 9.60
N SER A 2 44.14 -39.84 10.45
CA SER A 2 43.46 -38.71 11.11
C SER A 2 43.93 -37.31 10.65
N GLU A 3 45.12 -37.16 10.06
CA GLU A 3 45.64 -35.85 9.63
C GLU A 3 45.16 -35.43 8.23
N SER A 4 45.06 -36.37 7.28
CA SER A 4 44.55 -36.10 5.92
C SER A 4 43.14 -35.53 5.92
N ASN A 5 42.27 -36.03 6.80
CA ASN A 5 40.87 -35.62 6.86
C ASN A 5 40.68 -34.20 7.44
N CYS A 6 41.63 -33.72 8.26
CA CYS A 6 41.59 -32.38 8.84
C CYS A 6 42.05 -31.30 7.84
N GLN A 7 43.07 -31.62 7.04
CA GLN A 7 43.59 -30.73 6.01
C GLN A 7 42.56 -30.53 4.88
N ASP A 8 41.88 -31.60 4.46
CA ASP A 8 40.84 -31.55 3.43
C ASP A 8 39.61 -30.73 3.89
N THR A 9 39.27 -30.77 5.19
CA THR A 9 38.21 -29.93 5.76
C THR A 9 38.57 -28.44 5.82
N LEU A 10 39.84 -28.12 6.11
CA LEU A 10 40.33 -26.73 6.16
C LEU A 10 40.31 -26.09 4.76
N VAL A 11 40.83 -26.80 3.75
CA VAL A 11 40.84 -26.32 2.34
C VAL A 11 39.41 -26.12 1.83
N SER A 12 38.49 -27.04 2.15
CA SER A 12 37.07 -26.87 1.80
C SER A 12 36.42 -25.63 2.44
N LEU A 13 36.94 -25.16 3.57
CA LEU A 13 36.39 -24.02 4.29
C LEU A 13 36.96 -22.68 3.78
N GLU A 14 38.23 -22.67 3.41
CA GLU A 14 38.86 -21.55 2.69
C GLU A 14 38.18 -21.29 1.34
N ASP A 15 37.87 -22.35 0.58
CA ASP A 15 37.12 -22.24 -0.68
C ASP A 15 35.70 -21.66 -0.46
N LYS A 16 35.04 -22.02 0.64
CA LYS A 16 33.73 -21.45 1.02
C LYS A 16 33.82 -19.97 1.36
N ILE A 17 34.82 -19.56 2.15
CA ILE A 17 35.06 -18.16 2.49
C ILE A 17 35.27 -17.34 1.22
N LYS A 18 36.16 -17.80 0.33
CA LYS A 18 36.42 -17.14 -0.94
C LYS A 18 35.16 -17.00 -1.79
N ARG A 19 34.33 -18.04 -1.87
CA ARG A 19 33.05 -17.99 -2.58
C ARG A 19 32.11 -16.92 -2.03
N HIS A 20 31.98 -16.81 -0.71
CA HIS A 20 31.15 -15.78 -0.08
C HIS A 20 31.69 -14.36 -0.33
N GLU A 21 33.01 -14.18 -0.31
CA GLU A 21 33.66 -12.90 -0.66
C GLU A 21 33.41 -12.50 -2.13
N ASP A 22 33.53 -13.46 -3.06
CA ASP A 22 33.23 -13.26 -4.48
C ASP A 22 31.74 -12.92 -4.71
N ASN A 23 30.83 -13.58 -4.00
CA ASN A 23 29.40 -13.29 -4.04
C ASN A 23 29.09 -11.85 -3.55
N LEU A 24 29.67 -11.42 -2.42
CA LEU A 24 29.49 -10.06 -1.92
C LEU A 24 30.02 -9.00 -2.90
N LYS A 25 31.16 -9.27 -3.54
CA LYS A 25 31.71 -8.39 -4.59
C LYS A 25 30.78 -8.29 -5.79
N PHE A 26 30.19 -9.41 -6.21
CA PHE A 26 29.19 -9.44 -7.27
C PHE A 26 27.94 -8.62 -6.90
N LEU A 27 27.36 -8.85 -5.72
CA LEU A 27 26.19 -8.12 -5.24
C LEU A 27 26.45 -6.61 -5.12
N THR A 28 27.61 -6.22 -4.60
CA THR A 28 28.04 -4.81 -4.54
C THR A 28 28.12 -4.19 -5.93
N THR A 29 28.65 -4.92 -6.91
CA THR A 29 28.73 -4.45 -8.30
C THR A 29 27.34 -4.25 -8.90
N GLN A 30 26.40 -5.14 -8.60
CA GLN A 30 25.01 -5.02 -9.06
C GLN A 30 24.28 -3.85 -8.39
N ALA A 31 24.46 -3.66 -7.08
CA ALA A 31 23.90 -2.52 -6.35
C ALA A 31 24.36 -1.19 -6.97
N ASN A 32 25.66 -1.04 -7.24
CA ASN A 32 26.20 0.17 -7.84
C ASN A 32 25.61 0.46 -9.23
N LYS A 33 25.40 -0.57 -10.07
CA LYS A 33 24.76 -0.41 -11.38
C LYS A 33 23.31 0.07 -11.27
N LEU A 34 22.57 -0.43 -10.27
CA LEU A 34 21.21 0.03 -10.01
C LEU A 34 21.21 1.49 -9.53
N ASP A 35 22.13 1.86 -8.63
CA ASP A 35 22.26 3.23 -8.14
C ASP A 35 22.60 4.21 -9.28
N GLU A 36 23.51 3.84 -10.18
CA GLU A 36 23.82 4.61 -11.40
C GLU A 36 22.58 4.76 -12.30
N SER A 37 21.86 3.67 -12.55
CA SER A 37 20.65 3.69 -13.40
C SER A 37 19.52 4.55 -12.78
N ILE A 38 19.33 4.47 -11.47
CA ILE A 38 18.37 5.29 -10.73
C ILE A 38 18.75 6.77 -10.86
N LEU A 39 20.04 7.09 -10.67
CA LEU A 39 20.52 8.47 -10.78
C LEU A 39 20.30 9.04 -12.18
N ASP A 40 20.61 8.28 -13.23
CA ASP A 40 20.43 8.70 -14.63
C ASP A 40 18.97 8.97 -14.98
N LEU A 41 18.06 8.10 -14.53
CA LEU A 41 16.61 8.28 -14.73
C LEU A 41 16.08 9.47 -13.92
N GLN A 42 16.55 9.67 -12.69
CA GLN A 42 16.19 10.82 -11.86
C GLN A 42 16.70 12.14 -12.45
N VAL A 43 17.92 12.18 -12.99
CA VAL A 43 18.46 13.34 -13.70
C VAL A 43 17.63 13.64 -14.95
N SER A 44 17.20 12.60 -15.67
CA SER A 44 16.35 12.74 -16.85
C SER A 44 14.97 13.34 -16.49
N LEU A 45 14.36 12.90 -15.40
CA LEU A 45 13.13 13.50 -14.85
C LEU A 45 13.34 14.94 -14.36
N GLY A 46 14.45 15.22 -13.66
CA GLY A 46 14.78 16.57 -13.20
C GLY A 46 14.85 17.58 -14.34
N LYS A 47 15.36 17.17 -15.51
CA LYS A 47 15.35 17.99 -16.73
C LYS A 47 13.93 18.30 -17.21
N TYR A 48 12.99 17.35 -17.12
CA TYR A 48 11.58 17.61 -17.45
C TYR A 48 10.96 18.68 -16.55
N HIS A 49 11.22 18.64 -15.24
CA HIS A 49 10.73 19.64 -14.29
C HIS A 49 11.29 21.03 -14.61
N SER A 50 12.61 21.17 -14.84
CA SER A 50 13.21 22.45 -15.20
C SER A 50 12.78 23.01 -16.58
N THR A 51 12.41 22.17 -17.54
CA THR A 51 11.88 22.66 -18.84
C THR A 51 10.41 23.07 -18.77
N ASN A 52 9.60 22.39 -17.95
CA ASN A 52 8.16 22.66 -17.82
C ASN A 52 7.85 23.82 -16.87
N GLU A 53 8.74 24.15 -15.92
CA GLU A 53 8.61 25.34 -15.05
C GLU A 53 8.66 26.69 -15.83
N SER A 54 9.10 26.68 -17.09
CA SER A 54 9.07 27.88 -17.96
C SER A 54 7.68 28.19 -18.54
N GLY A 55 6.71 27.27 -18.41
CA GLY A 55 5.30 27.50 -18.71
C GLY A 55 4.50 27.52 -17.41
N THR A 56 3.86 28.64 -17.10
CA THR A 56 3.03 28.82 -15.90
C THR A 56 1.82 27.87 -15.90
N ALA A 57 2.00 26.68 -15.33
CA ALA A 57 0.92 25.83 -14.86
C ALA A 57 1.20 25.47 -13.41
N LYS A 58 0.46 26.09 -12.49
CA LYS A 58 0.44 25.70 -11.08
C LYS A 58 0.17 24.19 -10.99
N GLU A 59 1.10 23.44 -10.41
CA GLU A 59 0.94 22.04 -9.99
C GLU A 59 -0.10 21.94 -8.85
N ASN A 60 -1.38 22.20 -9.13
CA ASN A 60 -2.47 21.77 -8.28
C ASN A 60 -3.35 20.85 -9.14
N GLY A 61 -2.89 19.61 -9.31
CA GLY A 61 -3.63 18.53 -9.97
C GLY A 61 -4.61 17.81 -9.04
N ALA A 62 -4.85 18.33 -7.82
CA ALA A 62 -5.89 17.81 -6.94
C ALA A 62 -7.24 18.09 -7.59
N SER A 63 -8.01 17.03 -7.82
CA SER A 63 -9.39 17.20 -8.26
C SER A 63 -10.22 17.82 -7.13
N ASN A 64 -11.24 18.63 -7.45
CA ASN A 64 -12.15 19.20 -6.45
C ASN A 64 -12.68 18.15 -5.45
N SER A 65 -12.86 16.90 -5.90
CA SER A 65 -13.33 15.80 -5.05
C SER A 65 -12.29 15.26 -4.06
N GLU A 66 -10.99 15.35 -4.39
CA GLU A 66 -9.91 15.00 -3.45
C GLU A 66 -9.74 16.05 -2.37
N GLU A 67 -9.83 17.33 -2.75
CA GLU A 67 -9.84 18.43 -1.79
C GLU A 67 -11.03 18.29 -0.83
N GLU A 68 -12.22 17.99 -1.35
CA GLU A 68 -13.41 17.74 -0.53
C GLU A 68 -13.21 16.55 0.43
N THR A 69 -12.66 15.42 -0.06
CA THR A 69 -12.37 14.26 0.80
C THR A 69 -11.36 14.61 1.89
N MET A 70 -10.34 15.39 1.55
CA MET A 70 -9.35 15.85 2.52
C MET A 70 -9.97 16.78 3.57
N GLU A 71 -10.85 17.70 3.17
CA GLU A 71 -11.62 18.54 4.09
C GLU A 71 -12.53 17.71 5.00
N GLN A 72 -13.21 16.70 4.48
CA GLN A 72 -14.04 15.75 5.25
C GLN A 72 -13.22 15.03 6.33
N ILE A 73 -11.99 14.62 6.01
CA ILE A 73 -11.06 14.01 6.99
C ILE A 73 -10.59 15.05 8.02
N LEU A 74 -10.28 16.28 7.60
CA LEU A 74 -9.85 17.35 8.52
C LEU A 74 -10.94 17.74 9.52
N GLN A 75 -12.22 17.66 9.12
CA GLN A 75 -13.35 17.85 10.02
C GLN A 75 -13.41 16.79 11.14
N GLN A 76 -12.73 15.66 10.99
CA GLN A 76 -12.60 14.61 12.01
C GLN A 76 -11.48 14.95 13.02
N GLU A 77 -11.52 16.15 13.59
CA GLU A 77 -10.40 16.80 14.32
C GLU A 77 -9.83 16.00 15.50
N LYS A 78 -10.63 15.10 16.10
CA LYS A 78 -10.24 14.28 17.25
C LYS A 78 -9.83 12.85 16.88
N THR A 79 -9.81 12.53 15.60
CA THR A 79 -9.38 11.21 15.10
C THR A 79 -7.90 11.23 14.72
N ALA A 80 -7.25 10.08 14.75
CA ALA A 80 -5.86 9.96 14.32
C ALA A 80 -5.67 10.40 12.86
N ALA A 81 -6.62 10.07 11.98
CA ALA A 81 -6.62 10.49 10.58
C ALA A 81 -6.72 12.01 10.42
N GLY A 82 -7.61 12.68 11.16
CA GLY A 82 -7.74 14.14 11.13
C GLY A 82 -6.47 14.84 11.62
N VAL A 83 -5.87 14.33 12.70
CA VAL A 83 -4.59 14.86 13.22
C VAL A 83 -3.45 14.66 12.21
N LEU A 84 -3.30 13.46 11.66
CA LEU A 84 -2.29 13.15 10.65
C LEU A 84 -2.46 14.02 9.39
N CYS A 85 -3.69 14.13 8.89
CA CYS A 85 -4.01 14.96 7.73
C CYS A 85 -3.68 16.43 7.98
N TRP A 86 -4.00 16.94 9.16
CA TRP A 86 -3.67 18.30 9.57
C TRP A 86 -2.15 18.51 9.62
N LEU A 87 -1.40 17.58 10.23
CA LEU A 87 0.07 17.65 10.29
C LEU A 87 0.69 17.69 8.89
N ASN A 88 0.18 16.87 7.96
CA ASN A 88 0.65 16.84 6.58
C ASN A 88 0.32 18.13 5.80
N SER A 89 -0.82 18.78 6.09
CA SER A 89 -1.24 20.02 5.41
C SER A 89 -0.44 21.27 5.80
N GLN A 90 0.17 21.31 6.99
CA GLN A 90 0.74 22.53 7.56
C GLN A 90 2.16 22.86 7.10
N HIS A 91 2.68 22.26 6.02
CA HIS A 91 4.11 22.29 5.69
C HIS A 91 5.01 21.92 6.90
N ALA A 92 4.48 21.18 7.87
CA ALA A 92 5.19 20.70 9.06
C ALA A 92 6.08 19.48 8.74
N SER A 93 6.54 19.36 7.48
CA SER A 93 7.49 18.35 7.02
C SER A 93 8.85 18.43 7.72
N GLN A 94 9.09 19.46 8.55
CA GLN A 94 10.31 19.62 9.32
C GLN A 94 10.28 18.90 10.69
N THR A 95 9.10 18.50 11.18
CA THR A 95 8.92 17.95 12.55
C THR A 95 8.20 16.61 12.63
N LEU A 96 7.62 16.11 11.55
CA LEU A 96 7.24 14.69 11.50
C LEU A 96 8.51 13.86 11.66
N ASP A 97 8.51 12.94 12.63
CA ASP A 97 9.59 11.96 12.74
C ASP A 97 9.78 11.32 11.36
N LEU A 98 11.00 11.41 10.83
CA LEU A 98 11.37 10.88 9.51
C LEU A 98 10.96 9.41 9.37
N GLY A 99 10.91 8.66 10.48
CA GLY A 99 10.38 7.30 10.53
C GLY A 99 8.87 7.21 10.23
N LEU A 100 8.06 8.03 10.91
CA LEU A 100 6.60 8.06 10.73
C LEU A 100 6.21 8.49 9.31
N ALA A 101 6.84 9.54 8.79
CA ALA A 101 6.54 10.07 7.46
C ALA A 101 6.92 9.08 6.34
N LYS A 102 7.92 8.21 6.57
CA LYS A 102 8.42 7.28 5.57
C LYS A 102 7.56 6.02 5.43
N ASP A 103 6.98 5.55 6.52
CA ASP A 103 6.25 4.27 6.52
C ASP A 103 4.73 4.42 6.28
N VAL A 104 4.14 5.54 6.70
CA VAL A 104 2.72 5.81 6.49
C VAL A 104 2.46 6.07 5.01
N LEU A 105 1.65 5.21 4.39
CA LEU A 105 1.24 5.34 2.98
C LEU A 105 0.11 6.34 2.80
N GLY A 106 -0.78 6.44 3.79
CA GLY A 106 -1.90 7.39 3.78
C GLY A 106 -3.10 6.89 4.58
N ILE A 107 -4.23 7.55 4.36
CA ILE A 107 -5.54 7.21 4.94
C ILE A 107 -6.34 6.49 3.85
N VAL A 108 -7.07 5.42 4.20
CA VAL A 108 -7.80 4.58 3.21
C VAL A 108 -8.62 5.40 2.20
N ALA A 109 -9.35 6.41 2.67
CA ALA A 109 -10.14 7.32 1.83
C ALA A 109 -9.33 8.02 0.70
N ASN A 110 -8.04 8.27 0.92
CA ASN A 110 -7.16 8.98 -0.02
C ASN A 110 -6.31 8.04 -0.88
N LEU A 111 -6.42 6.73 -0.70
CA LEU A 111 -5.57 5.75 -1.40
C LEU A 111 -6.23 5.19 -2.66
N ALA A 112 -7.49 5.53 -2.92
CA ALA A 112 -8.23 5.14 -4.12
C ALA A 112 -9.18 6.24 -4.57
N ARG A 113 -9.48 6.24 -5.87
CA ARG A 113 -10.52 7.05 -6.50
C ARG A 113 -11.59 6.14 -7.09
N VAL A 114 -12.76 6.67 -7.38
CA VAL A 114 -13.86 5.94 -8.06
C VAL A 114 -14.42 6.72 -9.23
N ASP A 115 -15.15 6.06 -10.12
CA ASP A 115 -15.62 6.67 -11.36
C ASP A 115 -16.77 7.67 -11.16
N ASP A 116 -17.62 7.47 -10.13
CA ASP A 116 -18.78 8.32 -9.87
C ASP A 116 -19.13 8.43 -8.37
N ASP A 117 -19.89 9.47 -8.01
CA ASP A 117 -20.26 9.76 -6.60
C ASP A 117 -21.20 8.71 -6.00
N ASN A 118 -22.05 8.06 -6.80
CA ASN A 118 -22.93 7.03 -6.28
C ASN A 118 -22.13 5.80 -5.84
N LEU A 119 -21.18 5.36 -6.67
CA LEU A 119 -20.25 4.29 -6.29
C LEU A 119 -19.39 4.70 -5.09
N SER A 120 -18.91 5.94 -5.06
CA SER A 120 -18.16 6.48 -3.91
C SER A 120 -18.96 6.31 -2.62
N GLN A 121 -20.19 6.81 -2.62
CA GLN A 121 -21.09 6.74 -1.48
C GLN A 121 -21.31 5.29 -1.05
N LEU A 122 -21.66 4.41 -1.99
CA LEU A 122 -21.97 3.01 -1.68
C LEU A 122 -20.76 2.24 -1.11
N LEU A 123 -19.57 2.44 -1.66
CA LEU A 123 -18.36 1.77 -1.16
C LEU A 123 -17.91 2.34 0.19
N SER A 124 -18.03 3.64 0.41
CA SER A 124 -17.72 4.26 1.70
C SER A 124 -18.71 3.84 2.79
N GLU A 125 -20.00 3.69 2.47
CA GLU A 125 -20.98 3.10 3.39
C GLU A 125 -20.70 1.62 3.65
N TYR A 126 -20.24 0.92 2.61
CA TYR A 126 -19.87 -0.49 2.74
C TYR A 126 -18.73 -0.68 3.75
N LEU A 127 -17.65 0.10 3.64
CA LEU A 127 -16.51 0.02 4.54
C LEU A 127 -16.79 0.61 5.93
N GLY A 128 -17.62 1.65 5.98
CA GLY A 128 -17.93 2.41 7.18
C GLY A 128 -16.81 3.36 7.60
N LEU A 129 -17.18 4.39 8.39
CA LEU A 129 -16.29 5.50 8.75
C LEU A 129 -14.96 5.04 9.36
N LYS A 130 -14.99 4.10 10.32
CA LYS A 130 -13.78 3.59 11.00
C LYS A 130 -12.72 3.04 10.04
N THR A 131 -13.16 2.42 8.96
CA THR A 131 -12.29 1.85 7.93
C THR A 131 -11.83 2.92 6.95
N MET A 132 -12.74 3.83 6.55
CA MET A 132 -12.42 4.95 5.66
C MET A 132 -11.34 5.87 6.25
N VAL A 133 -11.34 6.07 7.57
CA VAL A 133 -10.33 6.88 8.29
C VAL A 133 -9.20 6.03 8.91
N ALA A 134 -9.02 4.77 8.48
CA ALA A 134 -7.90 3.97 8.93
C ALA A 134 -6.58 4.47 8.31
N ILE A 135 -5.52 4.46 9.12
CA ILE A 135 -4.16 4.79 8.66
C ILE A 135 -3.53 3.52 8.09
N VAL A 136 -2.87 3.62 6.94
CA VAL A 136 -2.17 2.50 6.32
C VAL A 136 -0.67 2.72 6.46
N CYS A 137 0.01 1.82 7.16
CA CYS A 137 1.46 1.74 7.26
C CYS A 137 1.98 0.66 6.32
N ARG A 138 3.20 0.81 5.84
CA ARG A 138 3.85 -0.20 5.01
C ARG A 138 4.24 -1.41 5.86
N THR A 139 4.90 -1.18 7.00
CA THR A 139 5.43 -2.22 7.88
C THR A 139 4.89 -2.12 9.30
N TYR A 140 5.18 -3.15 10.11
CA TYR A 140 4.79 -3.17 11.51
C TYR A 140 5.55 -2.11 12.34
N GLU A 141 6.80 -1.80 11.98
CA GLU A 141 7.57 -0.72 12.60
C GLU A 141 6.87 0.64 12.44
N GLY A 142 6.19 0.88 11.31
CA GLY A 142 5.36 2.06 11.13
C GLY A 142 4.14 2.08 12.06
N VAL A 143 3.56 0.91 12.37
CA VAL A 143 2.46 0.79 13.35
C VAL A 143 2.97 1.11 14.76
N GLU A 144 4.10 0.54 15.17
CA GLU A 144 4.72 0.81 16.48
C GLU A 144 5.16 2.27 16.64
N ALA A 145 5.55 2.92 15.55
CA ALA A 145 5.91 4.34 15.57
C ALA A 145 4.71 5.24 15.85
N LEU A 146 3.49 4.84 15.49
CA LEU A 146 2.27 5.65 15.69
C LEU A 146 1.83 5.69 17.16
N GLU A 147 2.00 4.60 17.91
CA GLU A 147 1.59 4.50 19.31
C GLU A 147 2.59 3.66 20.11
N LYS A 148 3.16 4.25 21.18
CA LYS A 148 4.00 3.52 22.13
C LYS A 148 3.28 3.36 23.47
N HIS A 149 3.68 2.32 24.18
CA HIS A 149 3.20 2.03 25.52
C HIS A 149 4.34 2.20 26.52
N ASP A 150 4.03 2.73 27.70
CA ASP A 150 4.96 2.79 28.82
C ASP A 150 5.24 1.38 29.39
N GLY A 151 6.20 1.27 30.31
CA GLY A 151 6.53 0.00 30.95
C GLY A 151 5.40 -0.63 31.78
N LYS A 152 4.27 0.07 31.97
CA LYS A 152 3.06 -0.43 32.64
C LYS A 152 1.97 -0.84 31.64
N GLY A 153 2.22 -0.70 30.33
CA GLY A 153 1.25 -0.99 29.27
C GLY A 153 0.20 0.11 29.07
N SER A 154 0.41 1.32 29.60
CA SER A 154 -0.44 2.48 29.32
C SER A 154 0.06 3.21 28.07
N ILE A 155 -0.83 3.85 27.32
CA ILE A 155 -0.44 4.66 26.15
C ILE A 155 0.46 5.81 26.62
N ASP A 156 1.63 5.95 25.98
CA ASP A 156 2.51 7.09 26.19
C ASP A 156 2.06 8.27 25.33
N SER A 157 1.27 9.16 25.92
CA SER A 157 0.73 10.37 25.28
C SER A 157 1.80 11.36 24.80
N SER A 158 3.06 11.20 25.19
CA SER A 158 4.17 12.06 24.77
C SER A 158 4.88 11.56 23.50
N SER A 159 4.50 10.39 22.99
CA SER A 159 5.18 9.70 21.90
C SER A 159 4.30 9.50 20.67
N GLY A 160 4.94 9.17 19.54
CA GLY A 160 4.27 8.82 18.29
C GLY A 160 3.32 9.92 17.81
N LEU A 161 2.17 9.51 17.26
CA LEU A 161 1.18 10.44 16.74
C LEU A 161 0.48 11.24 17.86
N HIS A 162 0.34 10.66 19.06
CA HIS A 162 -0.24 11.35 20.23
C HIS A 162 0.63 12.52 20.68
N GLY A 163 1.94 12.31 20.80
CA GLY A 163 2.92 13.34 21.18
C GLY A 163 3.01 14.45 20.14
N LEU A 164 3.11 14.07 18.86
CA LEU A 164 3.14 15.02 17.75
C LEU A 164 1.84 15.84 17.68
N GLY A 165 0.68 15.22 17.82
CA GLY A 165 -0.58 15.96 17.89
C GLY A 165 -0.59 16.94 19.06
N SER A 166 -0.20 16.46 20.25
CA SER A 166 -0.24 17.24 21.50
C SER A 166 0.68 18.46 21.45
N SER A 167 1.86 18.38 20.80
CA SER A 167 2.77 19.54 20.65
C SER A 167 2.17 20.68 19.83
N PHE A 168 1.15 20.40 19.02
CA PHE A 168 0.39 21.38 18.26
C PHE A 168 -1.03 21.64 18.82
N GLY A 169 -1.30 21.19 20.05
CA GLY A 169 -2.60 21.37 20.71
C GLY A 169 -3.72 20.50 20.12
N LYS A 170 -3.38 19.47 19.34
CA LYS A 170 -4.33 18.47 18.84
C LYS A 170 -4.34 17.26 19.78
N SER A 171 -5.50 16.62 19.93
CA SER A 171 -5.62 15.41 20.76
C SER A 171 -6.39 14.35 20.00
N ILE A 172 -5.94 13.10 20.14
CA ILE A 172 -6.60 11.93 19.56
C ILE A 172 -7.48 11.32 20.64
N THR A 173 -8.75 11.10 20.32
CA THR A 173 -9.72 10.50 21.24
C THR A 173 -10.26 9.20 20.69
N GLY A 174 -10.31 8.18 21.54
CA GLY A 174 -10.80 6.85 21.17
C GLY A 174 -9.76 6.02 20.41
N ARG A 175 -10.18 4.81 20.03
CA ARG A 175 -9.34 3.90 19.26
C ARG A 175 -9.38 4.28 17.77
N PHE A 176 -8.24 4.22 17.11
CA PHE A 176 -8.13 4.31 15.66
C PHE A 176 -7.64 2.98 15.09
N VAL A 177 -7.88 2.77 13.80
CA VAL A 177 -7.48 1.55 13.09
C VAL A 177 -6.22 1.85 12.29
N VAL A 178 -5.22 1.00 12.43
CA VAL A 178 -4.02 1.01 11.60
C VAL A 178 -3.96 -0.31 10.84
N ILE A 179 -3.68 -0.24 9.55
CA ILE A 179 -3.51 -1.40 8.67
C ILE A 179 -2.04 -1.48 8.29
N CYS A 180 -1.37 -2.57 8.67
CA CYS A 180 -0.02 -2.89 8.20
C CYS A 180 -0.12 -3.61 6.85
N LEU A 181 0.44 -3.01 5.79
CA LEU A 181 0.34 -3.55 4.43
C LEU A 181 1.06 -4.90 4.29
N GLU A 182 2.23 -5.05 4.90
CA GLU A 182 3.03 -6.28 4.84
C GLU A 182 2.43 -7.45 5.61
N ASP A 183 1.60 -7.18 6.63
CA ASP A 183 0.89 -8.23 7.38
C ASP A 183 -0.39 -8.71 6.68
N LEU A 184 -0.84 -8.01 5.63
CA LEU A 184 -1.98 -8.43 4.84
C LEU A 184 -1.61 -9.60 3.92
N ARG A 185 -2.50 -10.59 3.85
CA ARG A 185 -2.36 -11.67 2.86
C ARG A 185 -2.73 -11.15 1.47
N PRO A 186 -1.79 -11.13 0.51
CA PRO A 186 -2.07 -10.65 -0.84
C PRO A 186 -2.94 -11.63 -1.61
N TYR A 187 -3.65 -11.12 -2.62
CA TYR A 187 -4.29 -11.93 -3.63
C TYR A 187 -3.25 -12.58 -4.56
N VAL A 188 -3.36 -13.90 -4.74
CA VAL A 188 -2.41 -14.71 -5.52
C VAL A 188 -2.98 -15.24 -6.84
N GLY A 189 -4.17 -14.80 -7.25
CA GLY A 189 -4.85 -15.31 -8.45
C GLY A 189 -4.56 -14.55 -9.75
N GLY A 190 -3.58 -13.65 -9.76
CA GLY A 190 -3.11 -12.96 -10.96
C GLY A 190 -3.91 -11.73 -11.39
N PHE A 191 -3.45 -11.09 -12.46
CA PHE A 191 -3.99 -9.83 -12.98
C PHE A 191 -4.56 -10.01 -14.39
N ILE A 192 -5.44 -9.11 -14.79
CA ILE A 192 -5.87 -8.98 -16.19
C ILE A 192 -4.66 -8.54 -17.02
N GLY A 193 -4.40 -9.24 -18.13
CA GLY A 193 -3.27 -8.95 -19.01
C GLY A 193 -3.36 -7.55 -19.63
N ASP A 194 -2.22 -6.86 -19.68
CA ASP A 194 -2.06 -5.52 -20.27
C ASP A 194 -3.01 -4.43 -19.70
N ASP A 195 -3.59 -4.65 -18.51
CA ASP A 195 -4.44 -3.68 -17.85
C ASP A 195 -3.59 -2.65 -17.07
N PRO A 196 -3.64 -1.35 -17.41
CA PRO A 196 -2.81 -0.31 -16.78
C PRO A 196 -3.17 -0.06 -15.31
N GLN A 197 -4.37 -0.47 -14.87
CA GLN A 197 -4.81 -0.38 -13.48
C GLN A 197 -4.51 -1.65 -12.67
N LYS A 198 -3.84 -2.63 -13.28
CA LYS A 198 -3.54 -3.96 -12.72
C LYS A 198 -4.76 -4.57 -12.05
N LYS A 199 -5.91 -4.58 -12.72
CA LYS A 199 -7.13 -5.21 -12.19
C LYS A 199 -6.92 -6.70 -11.94
N LEU A 200 -7.56 -7.22 -10.89
CA LEU A 200 -7.43 -8.61 -10.48
C LEU A 200 -8.20 -9.53 -11.44
N ALA A 201 -7.58 -10.64 -11.84
CA ALA A 201 -8.22 -11.67 -12.66
C ALA A 201 -9.15 -12.54 -11.79
N LEU A 202 -10.30 -11.99 -11.40
CA LEU A 202 -11.29 -12.68 -10.58
C LEU A 202 -12.29 -13.44 -11.49
N PRO A 203 -12.57 -14.73 -11.23
CA PRO A 203 -13.58 -15.45 -11.98
C PRO A 203 -14.95 -14.82 -11.75
N LYS A 204 -15.71 -14.59 -12.82
CA LYS A 204 -17.08 -14.06 -12.72
C LYS A 204 -17.98 -15.01 -11.92
N PRO A 205 -18.93 -14.50 -11.12
CA PRO A 205 -19.87 -15.33 -10.38
C PRO A 205 -20.72 -16.15 -11.35
N LYS A 206 -21.09 -17.36 -10.94
CA LYS A 206 -21.93 -18.27 -11.72
C LYS A 206 -23.10 -18.74 -10.90
N LEU A 207 -24.30 -18.63 -11.45
CA LEU A 207 -25.52 -19.22 -10.93
C LEU A 207 -25.47 -20.75 -11.06
N PRO A 208 -26.39 -21.50 -10.42
CA PRO A 208 -26.46 -22.95 -10.54
C PRO A 208 -26.62 -23.47 -11.98
N ASN A 209 -27.19 -22.65 -12.88
CA ASN A 209 -27.30 -22.94 -14.31
C ASN A 209 -26.00 -22.69 -15.10
N GLY A 210 -24.94 -22.21 -14.45
CA GLY A 210 -23.64 -21.90 -15.04
C GLY A 210 -23.52 -20.50 -15.64
N GLU A 211 -24.61 -19.74 -15.71
CA GLU A 211 -24.63 -18.39 -16.28
C GLU A 211 -24.15 -17.34 -15.28
N CYS A 212 -23.58 -16.25 -15.80
CA CYS A 212 -23.29 -15.08 -14.99
C CYS A 212 -24.59 -14.36 -14.63
N PRO A 213 -24.79 -13.94 -13.36
CA PRO A 213 -25.93 -13.10 -12.99
C PRO A 213 -26.06 -11.87 -13.89
N SER A 214 -27.24 -11.60 -14.41
CA SER A 214 -27.48 -10.56 -15.43
C SER A 214 -27.13 -9.14 -14.97
N GLY A 215 -27.30 -8.85 -13.68
CA GLY A 215 -27.01 -7.54 -13.11
C GLY A 215 -25.59 -7.36 -12.59
N PHE A 216 -24.73 -8.38 -12.65
CA PHE A 216 -23.35 -8.28 -12.15
C PHE A 216 -22.54 -7.33 -13.04
N LEU A 217 -21.93 -6.32 -12.42
CA LEU A 217 -21.12 -5.31 -13.09
C LEU A 217 -19.63 -5.69 -13.03
N ASP A 218 -19.07 -5.72 -11.82
CA ASP A 218 -17.71 -6.16 -11.54
C ASP A 218 -17.55 -6.41 -10.03
N TYR A 219 -16.34 -6.76 -9.61
CA TYR A 219 -15.93 -6.75 -8.21
C TYR A 219 -15.50 -5.35 -7.77
N ALA A 220 -15.88 -4.92 -6.56
CA ALA A 220 -15.57 -3.59 -6.03
C ALA A 220 -14.05 -3.28 -6.05
N VAL A 221 -13.22 -4.29 -5.76
CA VAL A 221 -11.76 -4.17 -5.82
C VAL A 221 -11.23 -3.81 -7.21
N ASN A 222 -11.97 -4.05 -8.30
CA ASN A 222 -11.63 -3.68 -9.68
C ASN A 222 -12.31 -2.37 -10.14
N MET A 223 -13.23 -1.84 -9.35
CA MET A 223 -13.93 -0.57 -9.62
C MET A 223 -13.31 0.64 -8.90
N VAL A 224 -12.31 0.40 -8.04
CA VAL A 224 -11.46 1.47 -7.52
C VAL A 224 -10.28 1.72 -8.47
N ASN A 225 -9.90 2.99 -8.60
CA ASN A 225 -8.78 3.45 -9.39
C ASN A 225 -7.64 3.87 -8.47
N LEU A 226 -6.44 3.45 -8.81
CA LEU A 226 -5.24 3.73 -8.03
C LEU A 226 -4.29 4.60 -8.84
N GLU A 227 -3.59 5.49 -8.15
CA GLU A 227 -2.44 6.17 -8.74
C GLU A 227 -1.37 5.15 -9.14
N SER A 228 -0.63 5.43 -10.22
CA SER A 228 0.47 4.58 -10.72
C SER A 228 1.42 4.17 -9.60
N ARG A 229 1.73 5.15 -8.72
CA ARG A 229 2.61 4.96 -7.57
C ARG A 229 2.17 3.88 -6.59
N ASN A 230 0.89 3.56 -6.57
CA ASN A 230 0.28 2.61 -5.65
C ASN A 230 0.04 1.23 -6.28
N LEU A 231 0.39 1.04 -7.55
CA LEU A 231 0.11 -0.19 -8.30
C LEU A 231 1.10 -1.33 -8.05
N SER A 232 2.35 -1.02 -7.72
CA SER A 232 3.43 -2.01 -7.55
C SER A 232 4.53 -1.53 -6.60
N TYR A 233 5.32 -2.48 -6.08
CA TYR A 233 6.57 -2.22 -5.34
C TYR A 233 6.38 -1.40 -4.06
N LEU A 234 5.24 -1.56 -3.38
CA LEU A 234 5.02 -0.95 -2.07
C LEU A 234 5.53 -1.83 -0.93
N THR A 235 5.37 -3.15 -1.04
CA THR A 235 5.89 -4.11 -0.05
C THR A 235 7.27 -4.63 -0.44
N SER A 236 7.99 -5.21 0.52
CA SER A 236 9.22 -5.99 0.28
C SER A 236 9.03 -7.09 -0.77
N SER A 237 7.85 -7.70 -0.85
CA SER A 237 7.50 -8.71 -1.87
C SER A 237 7.11 -8.12 -3.23
N GLY A 238 7.08 -6.80 -3.39
CA GLY A 238 6.79 -6.12 -4.66
C GLY A 238 5.31 -5.85 -4.93
N TYR A 239 4.43 -6.12 -3.97
CA TYR A 239 2.98 -5.94 -4.14
C TYR A 239 2.56 -4.47 -4.09
N GLY A 240 1.48 -4.13 -4.79
CA GLY A 240 0.75 -2.86 -4.73
C GLY A 240 -0.50 -2.92 -3.86
N LEU A 241 -1.26 -1.82 -3.81
CA LEU A 241 -2.43 -1.69 -2.92
C LEU A 241 -3.64 -2.53 -3.36
N ARG A 242 -3.78 -2.85 -4.66
CA ARG A 242 -4.98 -3.55 -5.14
C ARG A 242 -5.05 -4.97 -4.61
N GLU A 243 -3.97 -5.72 -4.80
CA GLU A 243 -3.85 -7.11 -4.38
C GLU A 243 -3.65 -7.27 -2.86
N THR A 244 -3.27 -6.21 -2.14
CA THR A 244 -3.09 -6.23 -0.68
C THR A 244 -4.26 -5.53 0.02
N LEU A 245 -4.18 -4.21 0.20
CA LEU A 245 -5.12 -3.39 0.95
C LEU A 245 -6.56 -3.55 0.43
N PHE A 246 -6.81 -3.21 -0.82
CA PHE A 246 -8.18 -3.15 -1.34
C PHE A 246 -8.79 -4.54 -1.53
N PHE A 247 -8.00 -5.57 -1.81
CA PHE A 247 -8.48 -6.95 -1.75
C PHE A 247 -8.79 -7.39 -0.32
N SER A 248 -8.04 -6.96 0.69
CA SER A 248 -8.38 -7.26 2.08
C SER A 248 -9.65 -6.53 2.54
N LEU A 249 -9.91 -5.31 2.03
CA LEU A 249 -11.08 -4.50 2.40
C LEU A 249 -12.36 -4.96 1.69
N PHE A 250 -12.28 -5.23 0.38
CA PHE A 250 -13.43 -5.58 -0.44
C PHE A 250 -13.55 -7.07 -0.72
N SER A 251 -12.45 -7.84 -0.66
CA SER A 251 -12.41 -9.24 -1.04
C SER A 251 -13.10 -9.47 -2.40
N ARG A 252 -14.04 -10.41 -2.51
CA ARG A 252 -14.87 -10.61 -3.71
C ARG A 252 -16.23 -9.92 -3.62
N LEU A 253 -16.30 -8.72 -3.03
CA LEU A 253 -17.50 -7.89 -2.99
C LEU A 253 -18.01 -7.63 -4.42
N GLN A 254 -19.22 -8.09 -4.71
CA GLN A 254 -19.83 -8.00 -6.03
C GLN A 254 -20.69 -6.74 -6.16
N ILE A 255 -20.58 -6.03 -7.28
CA ILE A 255 -21.39 -4.85 -7.58
C ILE A 255 -22.46 -5.21 -8.60
N TYR A 256 -23.71 -4.80 -8.33
CA TYR A 256 -24.89 -5.08 -9.13
C TYR A 256 -25.58 -3.80 -9.60
N LYS A 257 -26.24 -3.87 -10.75
CA LYS A 257 -27.01 -2.73 -11.29
C LYS A 257 -28.23 -2.39 -10.42
N THR A 258 -29.01 -3.39 -10.01
CA THR A 258 -30.20 -3.19 -9.16
C THR A 258 -30.26 -4.16 -8.00
N ARG A 259 -30.99 -3.79 -6.95
CA ARG A 259 -31.22 -4.62 -5.77
C ARG A 259 -31.95 -5.89 -6.13
N HIS A 260 -32.88 -5.81 -7.08
CA HIS A 260 -33.61 -6.98 -7.57
C HIS A 260 -32.66 -8.02 -8.18
N GLU A 261 -31.78 -7.59 -9.09
CA GLU A 261 -30.81 -8.49 -9.72
C GLU A 261 -29.79 -9.03 -8.72
N MET A 262 -29.37 -8.21 -7.76
CA MET A 262 -28.50 -8.66 -6.64
C MET A 262 -29.16 -9.79 -5.84
N LEU A 263 -30.45 -9.69 -5.55
CA LEU A 263 -31.19 -10.72 -4.80
C LEU A 263 -31.40 -11.99 -5.63
N LEU A 264 -31.56 -11.89 -6.96
CA LEU A 264 -31.59 -13.08 -7.82
C LEU A 264 -30.23 -13.81 -7.83
N ALA A 265 -29.15 -13.09 -7.59
CA ALA A 265 -27.79 -13.61 -7.53
C ALA A 265 -27.36 -14.15 -6.15
N LEU A 266 -28.26 -14.14 -5.14
CA LEU A 266 -27.95 -14.59 -3.78
C LEU A 266 -27.18 -15.93 -3.69
N PRO A 267 -27.51 -16.97 -4.50
CA PRO A 267 -26.83 -18.26 -4.43
C PRO A 267 -25.33 -18.22 -4.76
N CYS A 268 -24.85 -17.20 -5.47
CA CYS A 268 -23.44 -17.07 -5.87
C CYS A 268 -22.71 -15.90 -5.19
N ILE A 269 -23.32 -15.25 -4.20
CA ILE A 269 -22.69 -14.21 -3.38
C ILE A 269 -22.06 -14.86 -2.15
N GLN A 270 -20.73 -14.72 -2.00
CA GLN A 270 -19.97 -15.31 -0.89
C GLN A 270 -19.57 -14.26 0.16
N ASP A 271 -18.81 -13.25 -0.26
CA ASP A 271 -18.21 -12.27 0.66
C ASP A 271 -19.15 -11.09 0.95
N GLY A 272 -19.87 -10.63 -0.06
CA GLY A 272 -20.81 -9.52 0.05
C GLY A 272 -21.28 -9.04 -1.33
N ALA A 273 -22.31 -8.19 -1.34
CA ALA A 273 -22.78 -7.54 -2.56
C ALA A 273 -23.35 -6.15 -2.28
N VAL A 274 -23.23 -5.27 -3.26
CA VAL A 274 -23.86 -3.94 -3.26
C VAL A 274 -24.55 -3.72 -4.59
N SER A 275 -25.71 -3.08 -4.59
CA SER A 275 -26.37 -2.63 -5.81
C SER A 275 -26.36 -1.11 -5.94
N LEU A 276 -26.31 -0.61 -7.17
CA LEU A 276 -26.24 0.83 -7.45
C LEU A 276 -27.48 1.62 -7.01
N ASP A 277 -28.61 0.95 -6.75
CA ASP A 277 -29.84 1.51 -6.18
C ASP A 277 -29.91 1.39 -4.64
N GLY A 278 -28.80 1.10 -3.97
CA GLY A 278 -28.66 1.17 -2.51
C GLY A 278 -28.91 -0.14 -1.75
N GLY A 279 -29.00 -1.28 -2.43
CA GLY A 279 -29.03 -2.58 -1.78
C GLY A 279 -27.64 -2.97 -1.25
N MET A 280 -27.57 -3.57 -0.05
CA MET A 280 -26.30 -3.99 0.53
C MET A 280 -26.43 -5.30 1.33
N ILE A 281 -25.51 -6.22 1.05
CA ILE A 281 -25.30 -7.49 1.73
C ILE A 281 -23.85 -7.46 2.24
N LYS A 282 -23.66 -7.35 3.56
CA LYS A 282 -22.32 -7.25 4.17
C LYS A 282 -21.57 -8.58 4.17
N LYS A 283 -22.31 -9.68 4.25
CA LYS A 283 -21.84 -11.06 4.20
C LYS A 283 -23.01 -11.98 3.90
N PHE A 284 -22.76 -13.21 3.46
CA PHE A 284 -23.79 -14.22 3.37
C PHE A 284 -24.66 -14.28 4.65
N GLY A 285 -25.96 -14.06 4.49
CA GLY A 285 -26.93 -14.01 5.59
C GLY A 285 -27.05 -12.67 6.34
N LEU A 286 -26.23 -11.65 6.02
CA LEU A 286 -26.24 -10.35 6.70
C LEU A 286 -26.64 -9.22 5.73
N PHE A 287 -27.89 -8.78 5.86
CA PHE A 287 -28.48 -7.73 5.03
C PHE A 287 -28.50 -6.38 5.75
N SER A 288 -28.21 -5.31 5.00
CA SER A 288 -28.39 -3.93 5.47
C SER A 288 -29.70 -3.37 4.92
N LEU A 289 -30.58 -2.93 5.81
CA LEU A 289 -31.91 -2.37 5.51
C LEU A 289 -32.05 -0.99 6.14
N GLY A 290 -32.90 -0.14 5.54
CA GLY A 290 -33.12 1.24 5.98
C GLY A 290 -32.45 2.26 5.07
N SER A 291 -32.67 3.55 5.34
CA SER A 291 -31.99 4.64 4.64
C SER A 291 -30.54 4.73 5.08
N GLY A 292 -29.62 4.84 4.11
CA GLY A 292 -28.22 5.12 4.40
C GLY A 292 -28.06 6.39 5.23
N LYS A 293 -27.15 6.36 6.21
CA LYS A 293 -26.76 7.59 6.93
C LYS A 293 -25.93 8.47 6.00
N GLY A 294 -26.01 9.79 6.18
CA GLY A 294 -25.08 10.72 5.51
C GLY A 294 -23.64 10.28 5.78
N ILE A 295 -22.89 10.06 4.71
CA ILE A 295 -21.51 9.58 4.79
C ILE A 295 -20.60 10.76 5.03
N GLU A 296 -19.83 10.70 6.10
CA GLU A 296 -18.95 11.79 6.52
C GLU A 296 -17.66 11.85 5.70
N VAL A 297 -17.14 10.69 5.27
CA VAL A 297 -15.90 10.59 4.48
C VAL A 297 -16.14 9.64 3.31
N LYS A 298 -15.98 10.14 2.09
CA LYS A 298 -16.18 9.39 0.84
C LYS A 298 -14.86 9.13 0.10
N PHE A 299 -14.87 8.28 -0.91
CA PHE A 299 -13.76 8.21 -1.85
C PHE A 299 -13.82 9.39 -2.84
N PRO A 300 -12.68 9.96 -3.24
CA PRO A 300 -12.65 10.94 -4.29
C PRO A 300 -13.12 10.35 -5.63
N VAL A 301 -13.85 11.15 -6.40
CA VAL A 301 -14.27 10.83 -7.76
C VAL A 301 -13.20 11.28 -8.74
N ILE A 302 -12.88 10.42 -9.71
CA ILE A 302 -11.91 10.76 -10.77
C ILE A 302 -12.39 12.01 -11.50
N SER A 303 -11.53 13.03 -11.55
CA SER A 303 -11.81 14.25 -12.27
C SER A 303 -10.65 14.55 -13.23
N GLY A 304 -10.96 14.60 -14.52
CA GLY A 304 -10.01 14.98 -15.58
C GLY A 304 -8.93 13.94 -15.89
N GLU A 305 -8.37 14.02 -17.11
CA GLU A 305 -7.14 13.30 -17.44
C GLU A 305 -5.97 13.94 -16.69
N SER A 306 -5.09 13.11 -16.11
CA SER A 306 -3.84 13.61 -15.55
C SER A 306 -3.04 14.30 -16.65
N ASN A 307 -2.65 15.55 -16.41
CA ASN A 307 -1.77 16.29 -17.34
C ASN A 307 -0.33 15.73 -17.38
N VAL A 308 -0.05 14.67 -16.62
CA VAL A 308 1.28 14.05 -16.55
C VAL A 308 1.48 13.14 -17.77
N PRO A 309 2.53 13.37 -18.58
CA PRO A 309 2.82 12.54 -19.75
C PRO A 309 3.03 11.07 -19.40
N GLU A 310 2.55 10.15 -20.22
CA GLU A 310 2.69 8.69 -20.00
C GLU A 310 4.15 8.25 -19.84
N ASN A 311 5.07 8.88 -20.57
CA ASN A 311 6.51 8.60 -20.47
C ASN A 311 7.09 8.97 -19.09
N TYR A 312 6.57 10.04 -18.47
CA TYR A 312 6.95 10.43 -17.12
C TYR A 312 6.55 9.34 -16.12
N ILE A 313 5.30 8.89 -16.18
CA ILE A 313 4.76 7.83 -15.33
C ILE A 313 5.59 6.55 -15.47
N LYS A 314 5.87 6.12 -16.71
CA LYS A 314 6.71 4.94 -16.98
C LYS A 314 8.12 5.06 -16.40
N THR A 315 8.70 6.26 -16.47
CA THR A 315 10.04 6.51 -15.91
C THR A 315 10.02 6.43 -14.38
N GLU A 316 9.02 7.02 -13.73
CA GLU A 316 8.84 6.90 -12.28
C GLU A 316 8.61 5.46 -11.82
N ASP A 317 7.80 4.70 -12.55
CA ASP A 317 7.54 3.28 -12.26
C ASP A 317 8.82 2.45 -12.40
N THR A 318 9.64 2.75 -13.40
CA THR A 318 10.96 2.12 -13.57
C THR A 318 11.88 2.44 -12.41
N ILE A 319 11.96 3.70 -11.97
CA ILE A 319 12.76 4.09 -10.80
C ILE A 319 12.29 3.34 -9.54
N ARG A 320 10.98 3.20 -9.36
CA ARG A 320 10.40 2.50 -8.20
C ARG A 320 10.80 1.02 -8.21
N MET A 321 10.70 0.36 -9.36
CA MET A 321 11.16 -1.01 -9.55
C MET A 321 12.65 -1.15 -9.20
N LEU A 322 13.51 -0.28 -9.75
CA LEU A 322 14.95 -0.34 -9.49
C LEU A 322 15.29 -0.09 -8.01
N LYS A 323 14.60 0.85 -7.35
CA LYS A 323 14.74 1.10 -5.90
C LYS A 323 14.34 -0.12 -5.08
N TRP A 324 13.26 -0.79 -5.48
CA TRP A 324 12.83 -2.03 -4.84
C TRP A 324 13.85 -3.15 -5.02
N GLU A 325 14.36 -3.35 -6.24
CA GLU A 325 15.40 -4.35 -6.52
C GLU A 325 16.69 -4.05 -5.72
N ARG A 326 17.08 -2.78 -5.62
CA ARG A 326 18.22 -2.36 -4.81
C ARG A 326 18.05 -2.73 -3.34
N THR A 327 16.86 -2.55 -2.78
CA THR A 327 16.56 -2.95 -1.39
C THR A 327 16.70 -4.46 -1.23
N ASN A 328 16.22 -5.26 -2.19
CA ASN A 328 16.38 -6.71 -2.15
C ASN A 328 17.85 -7.13 -2.21
N ILE A 329 18.66 -6.51 -3.08
CA ILE A 329 20.11 -6.77 -3.14
C ILE A 329 20.78 -6.42 -1.81
N THR A 330 20.32 -5.38 -1.11
CA THR A 330 20.85 -5.01 0.21
C THR A 330 20.57 -6.11 1.25
N GLU A 331 19.38 -6.70 1.24
CA GLU A 331 19.07 -7.84 2.10
C GLU A 331 19.84 -9.11 1.71
N ASP A 332 20.07 -9.35 0.42
CA ASP A 332 20.95 -10.41 -0.05
C ASP A 332 22.38 -10.24 0.44
N MET A 333 22.91 -9.02 0.38
CA MET A 333 24.25 -8.69 0.89
C MET A 333 24.34 -8.93 2.40
N ARG A 334 23.32 -8.55 3.17
CA ARG A 334 23.27 -8.81 4.62
C ARG A 334 23.31 -10.32 4.90
N ARG A 335 22.47 -11.10 4.21
CA ARG A 335 22.43 -12.57 4.37
C ARG A 335 23.76 -13.22 3.99
N GLU A 336 24.37 -12.77 2.90
CA GLU A 336 25.67 -13.29 2.46
C GLU A 336 26.79 -12.94 3.45
N GLN A 337 26.74 -11.76 4.06
CA GLN A 337 27.69 -11.35 5.10
C GLN A 337 27.57 -12.22 6.36
N GLU A 338 26.36 -12.55 6.80
CA GLU A 338 26.13 -13.45 7.94
C GLU A 338 26.70 -14.86 7.69
N LEU A 339 26.58 -15.38 6.46
CA LEU A 339 27.17 -16.65 6.06
C LEU A 339 28.70 -16.58 6.03
N LEU A 340 29.27 -15.49 5.52
CA LEU A 340 30.71 -15.25 5.52
C LEU A 340 31.28 -15.22 6.94
N ASP A 341 30.63 -14.49 7.85
CA ASP A 341 31.05 -14.36 9.23
C ASP A 341 31.00 -15.72 9.95
N SER A 342 29.96 -16.50 9.69
CA SER A 342 29.82 -17.87 10.19
C SER A 342 30.92 -18.80 9.65
N ALA A 343 31.24 -18.73 8.35
CA ALA A 343 32.31 -19.53 7.75
C ALA A 343 33.69 -19.15 8.31
N LYS A 344 33.94 -17.84 8.51
CA LYS A 344 35.17 -17.33 9.13
C LYS A 344 35.31 -17.76 10.60
N ALA A 345 34.21 -17.79 11.35
CA ALA A 345 34.21 -18.30 12.73
C ALA A 345 34.59 -19.78 12.78
N ASN A 346 33.92 -20.62 11.98
CA ASN A 346 34.21 -22.05 11.89
C ASN A 346 35.67 -22.34 11.49
N CYS A 347 36.25 -21.49 10.63
CA CYS A 347 37.64 -21.67 10.19
C CYS A 347 38.64 -21.36 11.30
N LYS A 348 38.32 -20.40 12.18
CA LYS A 348 39.15 -20.08 13.35
C LYS A 348 39.05 -21.13 14.45
N GLU A 349 37.96 -21.91 14.50
CA GLU A 349 37.79 -23.01 15.45
C GLU A 349 38.49 -24.30 15.01
N GLN A 350 38.76 -24.46 13.70
CA GLN A 350 39.41 -25.63 13.11
C GLN A 350 40.91 -25.44 12.84
N ALA A 351 41.42 -24.21 12.97
CA ALA A 351 42.84 -23.84 12.90
C ALA A 351 43.46 -23.79 14.30
#